data_AF-W7T920-F1
#
_entry.id   AF-W7T920-F1
#
_cell.length_a   1.000
_cell.length_b   1.000
_cell.length_c   1.000
_cell.angle_alpha   90.00
_cell.angle_beta   90.00
_cell.angle_gamma   90.00
#
_symmetry.space_group_name_H-M   'P 1'
#
loop_
_entity.id
_entity.type
_entity.pdbx_description
1 polymer ?
#
loop_
_entity_poly.entity_id
_entity_poly.type
_entity_poly.pdbx_seq_one_letter_code
_entity_poly.pdbx_strand_id
1 'polypeptide(L)'
;MISLRNHVISIAAVFLALAVGVVLGSTSLSNRVLGGLAGDRANLSKQVSDLQATQTDLSGRLTDADRYALATGPLAVRGALDGKSVVLVTTADAKTTDRDGVAALLRAAGATVTGELQLTDAFTDPTKSDQLRSLVTRLLPAGVQLPTAADPGTLAGGLIGPLLLLDKSGKPQASPRRDGGRP
;
A
#
# COMPACT_ATOMS: atom_id res chain seq x y z
N MET A 1 -52.17 -78.92 -7.73
CA MET A 1 -52.84 -77.64 -7.38
C MET A 1 -51.97 -76.93 -6.35
N ILE A 2 -51.02 -76.10 -6.79
CA ILE A 2 -50.28 -75.22 -5.86
C ILE A 2 -51.29 -74.22 -5.30
N SER A 3 -51.46 -74.17 -3.98
CA SER A 3 -52.50 -73.35 -3.36
C SER A 3 -52.18 -71.87 -3.55
N LEU A 4 -53.19 -71.07 -3.94
CA LEU A 4 -53.07 -69.61 -4.14
C LEU A 4 -52.53 -68.91 -2.88
N ARG A 5 -52.81 -69.48 -1.70
CA ARG A 5 -52.27 -69.06 -0.40
C ARG A 5 -50.74 -69.10 -0.35
N ASN A 6 -50.12 -70.16 -0.87
CA ASN A 6 -48.65 -70.29 -0.84
C ASN A 6 -47.96 -69.29 -1.78
N HIS A 7 -48.58 -68.93 -2.91
CA HIS A 7 -48.05 -67.88 -3.81
C HIS A 7 -48.12 -66.49 -3.17
N VAL A 8 -49.25 -66.16 -2.53
CA VAL A 8 -49.40 -64.86 -1.84
C VAL A 8 -48.40 -64.72 -0.69
N ILE A 9 -48.17 -65.79 0.07
CA ILE A 9 -47.17 -65.79 1.16
C ILE A 9 -45.75 -65.57 0.62
N SER A 10 -45.38 -66.21 -0.51
CA SER A 10 -44.07 -66.02 -1.13
C SER A 10 -43.86 -64.57 -1.61
N ILE A 11 -44.86 -63.99 -2.28
CA ILE A 11 -44.79 -62.60 -2.76
C ILE A 11 -44.68 -61.63 -1.58
N ALA A 12 -45.50 -61.82 -0.54
CA ALA A 12 -45.44 -61.00 0.67
C ALA A 12 -44.06 -61.10 1.35
N ALA A 13 -43.47 -62.29 1.42
CA ALA A 13 -42.14 -62.50 1.97
C ALA A 13 -41.05 -61.76 1.16
N VAL A 14 -41.12 -61.77 -0.17
CA VAL A 14 -40.19 -61.04 -1.05
C VAL A 14 -40.32 -59.53 -0.84
N PHE A 15 -41.54 -58.99 -0.79
CA PHE A 15 -41.75 -57.57 -0.54
C PHE A 15 -41.25 -57.14 0.84
N LEU A 16 -41.50 -57.95 1.88
CA LEU A 16 -41.01 -57.67 3.22
C LEU A 16 -39.47 -57.67 3.26
N ALA A 17 -38.83 -58.66 2.63
CA ALA A 17 -37.37 -58.72 2.52
C ALA A 17 -36.80 -57.49 1.78
N LEU A 18 -37.46 -57.04 0.71
CA LEU A 18 -37.05 -55.86 -0.03
C LEU A 18 -37.19 -54.57 0.79
N ALA A 19 -38.33 -54.40 1.49
CA ALA A 19 -38.57 -53.25 2.35
C ALA A 19 -37.50 -53.17 3.47
N VAL A 20 -37.24 -54.29 4.13
CA VAL A 20 -36.20 -54.39 5.18
C VAL A 20 -34.82 -54.10 4.59
N GLY A 21 -34.47 -54.69 3.45
CA GLY A 21 -33.19 -54.46 2.77
C GLY A 21 -32.95 -52.99 2.40
N VAL A 22 -33.98 -52.30 1.88
CA VAL A 22 -33.91 -50.88 1.53
C VAL A 22 -33.77 -50.00 2.77
N VAL A 23 -34.51 -50.27 3.85
CA VAL A 23 -34.41 -49.51 5.10
C VAL A 23 -33.02 -49.64 5.73
N LEU A 24 -32.48 -50.86 5.83
CA LEU A 24 -31.12 -51.05 6.37
C LEU A 24 -30.04 -50.48 5.45
N GLY A 25 -30.18 -50.64 4.13
CA GLY A 25 -29.25 -50.11 3.14
C GLY A 25 -29.20 -48.58 3.12
N SER A 26 -30.36 -47.92 3.12
CA SER A 26 -30.45 -46.45 3.14
C SER A 26 -29.96 -45.85 4.45
N THR A 27 -30.25 -46.48 5.59
CA THR A 27 -29.77 -46.00 6.90
C THR A 27 -28.25 -46.09 7.00
N SER A 28 -27.64 -47.21 6.56
CA SER A 28 -26.19 -47.39 6.55
C SER A 28 -25.48 -46.40 5.61
N LEU A 29 -26.04 -46.16 4.41
CA LEU A 29 -25.49 -45.20 3.47
C LEU A 29 -25.62 -43.75 3.97
N SER A 30 -26.79 -43.38 4.49
CA SER A 30 -27.05 -42.04 5.03
C SER A 30 -26.11 -41.72 6.19
N ASN A 31 -25.90 -42.65 7.13
CA ASN A 31 -24.98 -42.44 8.24
C ASN A 31 -23.53 -42.23 7.78
N ARG A 32 -23.08 -42.93 6.75
CA ARG A 32 -21.72 -42.74 6.18
C ARG A 32 -21.58 -41.40 5.47
N VAL A 33 -22.56 -41.01 4.67
CA VAL A 33 -22.56 -39.72 3.96
C VAL A 33 -22.66 -38.55 4.96
N LEU A 34 -23.56 -38.62 5.92
CA LEU A 34 -23.71 -37.61 6.98
C LEU A 34 -22.46 -37.53 7.86
N GLY A 35 -21.85 -38.67 8.21
CA GLY A 35 -20.59 -38.70 8.95
C GLY A 35 -19.43 -38.07 8.18
N GLY A 36 -19.33 -38.36 6.87
CA GLY A 36 -18.34 -37.73 5.98
C GLY A 36 -18.54 -36.21 5.88
N LEU A 37 -19.76 -35.77 5.58
CA LEU A 37 -20.09 -34.34 5.50
C LEU A 37 -19.90 -33.61 6.84
N ALA A 38 -20.22 -34.25 7.96
CA ALA A 38 -19.96 -33.70 9.29
C ALA A 38 -18.45 -33.59 9.58
N GLY A 39 -17.67 -34.58 9.17
CA GLY A 39 -16.21 -34.56 9.23
C GLY A 39 -15.60 -33.45 8.37
N ASP A 40 -16.05 -33.32 7.13
CA ASP A 40 -15.62 -32.26 6.21
C ASP A 40 -15.97 -30.88 6.74
N ARG A 41 -17.18 -30.71 7.28
CA ARG A 41 -17.61 -29.46 7.93
C ARG A 41 -16.74 -29.14 9.15
N ALA A 42 -16.43 -30.14 9.98
CA ALA A 42 -15.56 -29.96 11.14
C ALA A 42 -14.13 -29.57 10.70
N ASN A 43 -13.57 -30.26 9.71
CA ASN A 43 -12.26 -29.96 9.14
C ASN A 43 -12.20 -28.56 8.55
N LEU A 44 -13.22 -28.17 7.78
CA LEU A 44 -13.29 -26.82 7.20
C LEU A 44 -13.44 -25.76 8.28
N SER A 45 -14.26 -26.00 9.31
CA SER A 45 -14.39 -25.08 10.44
C SER A 45 -13.07 -24.89 11.19
N LYS A 46 -12.29 -25.97 11.34
CA LYS A 46 -10.95 -25.93 11.94
C LYS A 46 -9.97 -25.16 11.08
N GLN A 47 -9.95 -25.40 9.77
CA GLN A 47 -9.11 -24.65 8.84
C GLN A 47 -9.42 -23.15 8.88
N VAL A 48 -10.70 -22.77 8.87
CA VAL A 48 -11.10 -21.36 8.98
C VAL A 48 -10.62 -20.76 10.30
N SER A 49 -10.76 -21.48 11.42
CA SER A 49 -10.26 -21.03 12.72
C SER A 49 -8.73 -20.86 12.73
N ASP A 50 -7.98 -21.82 12.16
CA ASP A 50 -6.52 -21.78 12.09
C ASP A 50 -6.03 -20.63 11.20
N LEU A 51 -6.69 -20.40 10.06
CA LEU A 51 -6.41 -19.27 9.19
C LEU A 51 -6.69 -17.94 9.88
N GLN A 52 -7.81 -17.82 10.60
CA GLN A 52 -8.16 -16.61 11.34
C GLN A 52 -7.16 -16.31 12.47
N ALA A 53 -6.69 -17.34 13.18
CA ALA A 53 -5.65 -17.23 14.19
C ALA A 53 -4.31 -16.78 13.58
N THR A 54 -3.93 -17.36 12.45
CA THR A 54 -2.71 -17.00 11.71
C THR A 54 -2.76 -15.55 11.23
N GLN A 55 -3.88 -15.12 10.64
CA GLN A 55 -4.07 -13.74 10.22
C GLN A 55 -3.91 -12.76 11.39
N THR A 56 -4.50 -13.09 12.54
CA THR A 56 -4.44 -12.26 13.75
C THR A 56 -3.02 -12.17 14.29
N ASP A 57 -2.27 -13.28 14.32
CA ASP A 57 -0.85 -13.31 14.72
C ASP A 57 0.02 -12.45 13.79
N LEU A 58 -0.12 -12.62 12.47
CA LEU A 58 0.64 -11.84 11.49
C LEU A 58 0.34 -10.33 11.60
N SER A 59 -0.94 -9.98 11.74
CA SER A 59 -1.34 -8.58 11.91
C SER A 59 -0.80 -7.98 13.22
N GLY A 60 -0.76 -8.77 14.30
CA GLY A 60 -0.14 -8.39 15.57
C GLY A 60 1.36 -8.09 15.41
N ARG A 61 2.11 -9.02 14.77
CA ARG A 61 3.54 -8.87 14.51
C ARG A 61 3.87 -7.63 13.67
N LEU A 62 3.08 -7.36 12.62
CA LEU A 62 3.24 -6.16 11.80
C LEU A 62 3.05 -4.89 12.65
N THR A 63 1.98 -4.86 13.45
CA THR A 63 1.69 -3.72 14.32
C THR A 63 2.82 -3.50 15.35
N ASP A 64 3.37 -4.57 15.91
CA ASP A 64 4.48 -4.47 16.86
C ASP A 64 5.79 -4.03 16.18
N ALA A 65 6.08 -4.51 14.98
CA ALA A 65 7.20 -4.06 14.17
C ALA A 65 7.08 -2.57 13.82
N ASP A 66 5.90 -2.11 13.43
CA ASP A 66 5.63 -0.69 13.15
C ASP A 66 5.81 0.15 14.41
N ARG A 67 5.31 -0.28 15.57
CA ARG A 67 5.52 0.43 16.85
C ARG A 67 7.00 0.50 17.20
N TYR A 68 7.75 -0.58 17.02
CA TYR A 68 9.20 -0.59 17.25
C TYR A 68 9.93 0.36 16.30
N ALA A 69 9.57 0.36 15.02
CA ALA A 69 10.13 1.27 14.02
C ALA A 69 9.80 2.74 14.33
N LEU A 70 8.58 3.04 14.78
CA LEU A 70 8.17 4.38 15.19
C LEU A 70 8.86 4.84 16.49
N ALA A 71 9.13 3.93 17.42
CA ALA A 71 9.84 4.25 18.66
C ALA A 71 11.35 4.43 18.44
N THR A 72 11.95 3.62 17.56
CA THR A 72 13.41 3.53 17.38
C THR A 72 13.90 4.34 16.19
N GLY A 73 13.10 4.48 15.14
CA GLY A 73 13.43 5.24 13.93
C GLY A 73 13.83 6.69 14.22
N PRO A 74 13.03 7.45 15.01
CA PRO A 74 13.40 8.79 15.44
C PRO A 74 14.69 8.85 16.24
N LEU A 75 15.04 7.82 17.01
CA LEU A 75 16.30 7.75 17.76
C LEU A 75 17.51 7.50 16.84
N ALA A 76 17.32 6.73 15.78
CA ALA A 76 18.37 6.42 14.80
C ALA A 76 18.72 7.63 13.91
N VAL A 77 17.74 8.49 13.60
CA VAL A 77 17.95 9.68 12.75
C VAL A 77 18.19 10.96 13.55
N ARG A 78 17.98 10.94 14.87
CA ARG A 78 18.13 12.12 15.75
C ARG A 78 19.51 12.74 15.60
N GLY A 79 19.56 14.03 15.28
CA GLY A 79 20.80 14.79 15.14
C GLY A 79 21.51 14.63 13.79
N ALA A 80 21.01 13.78 12.89
CA ALA A 80 21.60 13.62 11.56
C ALA A 80 21.45 14.88 10.69
N LEU A 81 20.43 15.69 10.94
CA LEU A 81 20.12 16.91 10.18
C LEU A 81 20.04 18.16 11.07
N ASP A 82 20.61 18.13 12.28
CA ASP A 82 20.62 19.27 13.19
C ASP A 82 21.21 20.53 12.52
N GLY A 83 20.46 21.63 12.57
CA GLY A 83 20.86 22.91 11.99
C GLY A 83 20.87 22.93 10.46
N LYS A 84 20.30 21.93 9.79
CA LYS A 84 20.14 21.89 8.32
C LYS A 84 18.72 22.30 7.92
N SER A 85 18.65 23.21 6.95
CA SER A 85 17.40 23.57 6.27
C SER A 85 17.16 22.58 5.14
N VAL A 86 16.01 21.92 5.14
CA VAL A 86 15.64 20.92 4.13
C VAL A 86 14.36 21.37 3.43
N VAL A 87 14.29 21.16 2.11
CA VAL A 87 13.11 21.42 1.30
C VAL A 87 12.56 20.09 0.82
N LEU A 88 11.28 19.85 1.09
CA LEU A 88 10.59 18.63 0.66
C LEU A 88 9.97 18.87 -0.72
N VAL A 89 10.43 18.12 -1.71
CA VAL A 89 9.92 18.21 -3.09
C VAL A 89 9.14 16.94 -3.38
N THR A 90 7.85 17.09 -3.71
CA THR A 90 6.92 15.98 -3.91
C THR A 90 6.32 16.04 -5.30
N THR A 91 6.10 14.88 -5.93
CA THR A 91 5.45 14.78 -7.24
C THR A 91 3.92 14.72 -7.09
N ALA A 92 3.19 14.99 -8.16
CA ALA A 92 1.73 15.11 -8.13
C ALA A 92 1.03 13.82 -7.68
N ASP A 93 1.64 12.67 -8.00
CA ASP A 93 1.20 11.32 -7.66
C ASP A 93 1.57 10.88 -6.23
N ALA A 94 2.39 11.65 -5.52
CA ALA A 94 2.80 11.31 -4.16
C ALA A 94 1.61 11.39 -3.19
N LYS A 95 1.32 10.28 -2.52
CA LYS A 95 0.24 10.17 -1.52
C LYS A 95 0.55 11.07 -0.32
N THR A 96 -0.48 11.74 0.20
CA THR A 96 -0.36 12.65 1.36
C THR A 96 0.18 11.95 2.61
N THR A 97 -0.19 10.70 2.83
CA THR A 97 0.29 9.88 3.97
C THR A 97 1.81 9.70 3.98
N ASP A 98 2.39 9.53 2.79
CA ASP A 98 3.83 9.28 2.65
C ASP A 98 4.61 10.58 2.85
N ARG A 99 4.07 11.70 2.37
CA ARG A 99 4.64 13.04 2.57
C ARG A 99 4.67 13.43 4.04
N ASP A 100 3.56 13.23 4.74
CA ASP A 100 3.45 13.54 6.17
C ASP A 100 4.42 12.67 7.00
N GLY A 101 4.56 11.39 6.64
CA GLY A 101 5.51 10.48 7.26
C GLY A 101 6.96 10.94 7.07
N VAL A 102 7.36 11.31 5.85
CA VAL A 102 8.70 11.83 5.56
C VAL A 102 8.95 13.17 6.27
N ALA A 103 7.96 14.07 6.30
CA ALA A 103 8.07 15.34 7.00
C ALA A 103 8.23 15.14 8.52
N ALA A 104 7.56 14.16 9.11
CA ALA A 104 7.73 13.79 10.52
C ALA A 104 9.14 13.24 10.80
N LEU A 105 9.68 12.39 9.91
CA LEU A 105 11.04 11.88 10.01
C LEU A 105 12.10 12.98 9.90
N LEU A 106 11.93 13.94 8.99
CA LEU A 106 12.84 15.08 8.83
C LEU A 106 12.88 15.94 10.10
N ARG A 107 11.72 16.19 10.72
CA ARG A 107 11.65 16.91 12.00
C ARG A 107 12.30 16.11 13.13
N ALA A 108 12.06 14.81 13.19
CA ALA A 108 12.70 13.93 14.17
C ALA A 108 14.24 13.88 14.03
N ALA A 109 14.74 14.05 12.81
CA ALA A 109 16.17 14.12 12.51
C ALA A 109 16.82 15.47 12.84
N GLY A 110 16.04 16.48 13.26
CA GLY A 110 16.54 17.81 13.62
C GLY A 110 16.57 18.83 12.48
N ALA A 111 16.00 18.49 11.32
CA ALA A 111 15.92 19.39 10.18
C ALA A 111 14.85 20.48 10.37
N THR A 112 15.14 21.69 9.92
CA THR A 112 14.12 22.73 9.73
C THR A 112 13.57 22.59 8.31
N VAL A 113 12.31 22.15 8.17
CA VAL A 113 11.64 22.10 6.87
C VAL A 113 11.30 23.54 6.46
N THR A 114 12.09 24.12 5.56
CA THR A 114 11.97 25.53 5.13
C THR A 114 11.00 25.74 3.97
N GLY A 115 10.51 24.65 3.37
CA GLY A 115 9.50 24.71 2.33
C GLY A 115 9.06 23.32 1.86
N GLU A 116 7.80 23.22 1.44
CA GLU A 116 7.26 22.07 0.73
C GLU A 116 6.85 22.51 -0.67
N LEU A 117 7.35 21.82 -1.68
CA LEU A 117 7.05 22.09 -3.08
C LEU A 117 6.40 20.84 -3.69
N GLN A 118 5.12 20.96 -4.02
CA GLN A 118 4.43 19.93 -4.80
C GLN A 118 4.51 20.27 -6.27
N LEU A 119 5.18 19.42 -7.05
CA LEU A 119 5.14 19.47 -8.50
C LEU A 119 3.76 18.97 -8.94
N THR A 120 3.03 19.78 -9.67
CA THR A 120 1.77 19.41 -10.33
C THR A 120 2.04 18.56 -11.57
N ASP A 121 1.05 17.79 -12.05
CA ASP A 121 1.18 16.93 -13.25
C ASP A 121 1.72 17.67 -14.48
N ALA A 122 1.42 18.98 -14.56
CA ALA A 122 1.92 19.84 -15.61
C ALA A 122 3.45 19.96 -15.67
N PHE A 123 4.17 19.70 -14.57
CA PHE A 123 5.65 19.70 -14.48
C PHE A 123 6.28 18.35 -14.83
N THR A 124 5.52 17.25 -14.72
CA THR A 124 5.97 15.89 -15.02
C THR A 124 5.55 15.42 -16.42
N ASP A 125 4.66 16.16 -17.08
CA ASP A 125 4.15 15.87 -18.42
C ASP A 125 5.15 16.32 -19.52
N PRO A 126 5.74 15.38 -20.29
CA PRO A 126 6.70 15.70 -21.35
C PRO A 126 6.07 16.47 -22.52
N THR A 127 4.75 16.52 -22.64
CA THR A 127 4.08 17.32 -23.68
C THR A 127 4.01 18.81 -23.33
N LYS A 128 4.19 19.16 -22.05
CA LYS A 128 4.16 20.55 -21.54
C LYS A 128 5.54 21.18 -21.34
N SER A 129 6.59 20.44 -21.71
CA SER A 129 8.01 20.82 -21.65
C SER A 129 8.30 22.21 -22.23
N ASP A 130 7.70 22.56 -23.37
CA ASP A 130 7.97 23.82 -24.06
C ASP A 130 7.27 25.01 -23.39
N GLN A 131 6.09 24.79 -22.80
CA GLN A 131 5.41 25.80 -21.99
C GLN A 131 6.18 26.05 -20.68
N LEU A 132 6.66 24.98 -20.04
CA LEU A 132 7.55 25.08 -18.88
C LEU A 132 8.81 25.87 -19.22
N ARG A 133 9.53 25.52 -20.30
CA ARG A 133 10.69 26.29 -20.78
C ARG A 133 10.38 27.78 -20.95
N SER A 134 9.23 28.12 -21.54
CA SER A 134 8.86 29.51 -21.76
C SER A 134 8.62 30.30 -20.47
N LEU A 135 8.03 29.66 -19.45
CA LEU A 135 7.79 30.26 -18.14
C LEU A 135 9.08 30.37 -17.33
N VAL A 136 9.89 29.32 -17.37
CA VAL A 136 11.22 29.26 -16.76
C VAL A 136 12.14 30.37 -17.29
N THR A 137 12.17 30.58 -18.60
CA THR A 137 13.02 31.61 -19.22
C THR A 137 12.57 33.02 -18.86
N ARG A 138 11.27 33.21 -18.53
CA ARG A 138 10.71 34.51 -18.12
C ARG A 138 10.91 34.81 -16.63
N LEU A 139 10.96 33.80 -15.77
CA LEU A 139 11.11 33.95 -14.32
C LEU A 139 12.54 33.73 -13.82
N LEU A 140 13.51 33.58 -14.72
CA LEU A 140 14.90 33.32 -14.37
C LEU A 140 15.53 34.51 -13.59
N PRO A 141 15.91 34.32 -12.30
CA PRO A 141 16.66 35.33 -11.57
C PRO A 141 18.05 35.50 -12.19
N ALA A 142 18.56 36.73 -12.20
CA ALA A 142 19.90 37.00 -12.73
C ALA A 142 20.97 36.24 -11.92
N GLY A 143 21.74 35.38 -12.58
CA GLY A 143 22.89 34.67 -11.99
C GLY A 143 22.83 33.13 -12.02
N VAL A 144 21.74 32.53 -12.51
CA VAL A 144 21.60 31.07 -12.59
C VAL A 144 21.78 30.58 -14.04
N GLN A 145 22.77 29.73 -14.29
CA GLN A 145 22.96 29.04 -15.57
C GLN A 145 22.18 27.72 -15.55
N LEU A 146 21.19 27.58 -16.45
CA LEU A 146 20.51 26.29 -16.60
C LEU A 146 21.45 25.26 -17.23
N PRO A 147 21.37 23.98 -16.82
CA PRO A 147 21.97 22.88 -17.55
C PRO A 147 21.40 22.82 -18.98
N THR A 148 22.28 22.60 -19.97
CA THR A 148 21.94 22.54 -21.42
C THR A 148 21.12 21.32 -21.83
N ALA A 149 20.66 20.50 -20.87
CA ALA A 149 19.99 19.23 -21.14
C ALA A 149 18.49 19.44 -21.43
N ALA A 150 17.96 18.68 -22.39
CA ALA A 150 16.62 18.89 -22.92
C ALA A 150 15.48 18.26 -22.08
N ASP A 151 15.80 17.56 -20.99
CA ASP A 151 14.81 16.84 -20.20
C ASP A 151 14.11 17.75 -19.17
N PRO A 152 12.77 17.71 -19.08
CA PRO A 152 12.00 18.56 -18.16
C PRO A 152 12.43 18.44 -16.70
N GLY A 153 12.80 17.23 -16.26
CA GLY A 153 13.30 16.98 -14.91
C GLY A 153 14.65 17.63 -14.62
N THR A 154 15.56 17.64 -15.61
CA THR A 154 16.89 18.25 -15.48
C THR A 154 16.80 19.78 -15.53
N LEU A 155 15.90 20.32 -16.34
CA LEU A 155 15.62 21.75 -16.38
C LEU A 155 14.93 22.24 -15.11
N ALA A 156 13.94 21.51 -14.61
CA ALA A 156 13.29 21.81 -13.33
C ALA A 156 14.29 21.75 -12.17
N GLY A 157 15.11 20.69 -12.09
CA GLY A 157 16.17 20.56 -11.09
C GLY A 157 17.23 21.65 -11.18
N GLY A 158 17.60 22.08 -12.38
CA GLY A 158 18.55 23.17 -12.63
C GLY A 158 18.08 24.57 -12.19
N LEU A 159 16.77 24.74 -11.98
CA LEU A 159 16.17 26.01 -11.52
C LEU A 159 15.84 25.99 -10.04
N ILE A 160 15.25 24.89 -9.61
CA ILE A 160 14.84 24.64 -8.24
C ILE A 160 16.08 24.52 -7.36
N GLY A 161 17.16 23.89 -7.88
CA GLY A 161 18.41 23.72 -7.15
C GLY A 161 19.00 25.05 -6.66
N PRO A 162 19.32 26.02 -7.53
CA PRO A 162 19.89 27.31 -7.14
C PRO A 162 18.95 28.24 -6.36
N LEU A 163 17.63 28.00 -6.44
CA LEU A 163 16.64 28.78 -5.67
C LEU A 163 16.43 28.24 -4.25
N LEU A 164 16.59 26.93 -4.06
CA LEU A 164 16.25 26.25 -2.80
C LEU A 164 17.48 25.74 -2.04
N LEU A 165 18.62 25.51 -2.70
CA LEU A 165 19.86 25.16 -2.03
C LEU A 165 20.57 26.40 -1.51
N LEU A 166 20.95 26.33 -0.24
CA LEU A 166 21.94 27.22 0.35
C LEU A 166 23.33 26.77 -0.13
N ASP A 167 24.19 27.74 -0.46
CA ASP A 167 25.61 27.50 -0.71
C ASP A 167 26.30 26.89 0.53
N LYS A 168 27.49 26.30 0.37
CA LYS A 168 28.36 25.79 1.45
C LYS A 168 28.61 26.80 2.57
N SER A 169 28.36 28.09 2.30
CA SER A 169 28.43 29.20 3.25
C SER A 169 27.11 29.54 3.97
N GLY A 170 26.03 28.78 3.76
CA GLY A 170 24.73 28.99 4.41
C GLY A 170 23.91 30.15 3.84
N LYS A 171 24.19 30.60 2.61
CA LYS A 171 23.49 31.72 1.96
C LYS A 171 22.61 31.24 0.80
N PRO A 172 21.43 31.85 0.57
CA PRO A 172 20.63 31.58 -0.63
C PRO A 172 21.44 31.86 -1.90
N GLN A 173 21.48 30.91 -2.83
CA GLN A 173 22.22 31.07 -4.09
C GLN A 173 21.53 32.03 -5.07
N ALA A 174 20.23 32.28 -4.90
CA ALA A 174 19.48 33.26 -5.64
C ALA A 174 19.34 34.58 -4.86
N SER A 175 19.80 35.68 -5.46
CA SER A 175 19.49 37.03 -4.97
C SER A 175 18.15 37.50 -5.56
N PRO A 176 17.24 38.11 -4.79
CA PRO A 176 16.07 38.77 -5.33
C PRO A 176 16.49 39.81 -6.37
N ARG A 177 15.74 39.92 -7.47
CA ARG A 177 15.92 40.98 -8.45
C ARG A 177 15.75 42.31 -7.71
N ARG A 178 16.87 43.01 -7.47
CA ARG A 178 16.86 44.40 -7.04
C ARG A 178 16.30 45.19 -8.22
N ASP A 179 15.00 45.45 -8.18
CA ASP A 179 14.42 46.52 -8.97
C ASP A 179 15.10 47.80 -8.49
N GLY A 180 15.96 48.33 -9.35
CA GLY A 180 16.72 49.54 -9.14
C GLY A 180 15.76 50.73 -9.10
N GLY A 181 15.15 50.96 -7.95
CA GLY A 181 14.58 52.25 -7.61
C GLY A 181 15.70 53.18 -7.21
N ARG A 182 16.15 54.04 -8.14
CA ARG A 182 16.75 55.37 -7.87
C ARG A 182 16.67 56.25 -9.13
N PRO A 183 16.76 57.58 -9.00
CA PRO A 183 16.70 58.42 -7.80
C PRO A 183 15.34 59.07 -7.56
#